data_AF-A0A3B9W5R7-F1
#
_entry.id   AF-A0A3B9W5R7-F1
#
_cell.length_a   1.000
_cell.length_b   1.000
_cell.length_c   1.000
_cell.angle_alpha   90.00
_cell.angle_beta   90.00
_cell.angle_gamma   90.00
#
_symmetry.space_group_name_H-M   'P 1'
#
loop_
_entity.id
_entity.type
_entity.pdbx_description
1 polymer ?
#
loop_
_entity_poly.entity_id
_entity_poly.type
_entity_poly.pdbx_seq_one_letter_code
_entity_poly.pdbx_strand_id
1 'polypeptide(L)'
;MRTETHQIHTYDSMARFHNQEWISYPPQSSIKQADPSSHITLPDLHGNVFKLLDILMIEGVLLMLEEHYAELQRVIHLPIEQQSLEDIERCIAIIQHNLGFNPVQCVRLIGDECGDRGINDFWTLCLIDQLHKNLPSVEILLSNHGEFFLDYIRDNHDAITAQDYQFGSSCESRLRMIQRIRDIHPAPIWYDHEKMDKPKSIVNSLTTIRDSYGDSNTEKKSAIDNLIKDLQCGSGYISPYKDMMTLVEQRRSLLNMHNLIQTHPALLTHLNDFLTSYKQCLRLISYSSGNNDQLTMYSHAPIRVTLIDEMYNDLCYSSATMRQGVGLQQKIIHLNEYFQHRLFNCQDYGILQPYIHEITWEKNEAKVDRDNHASPSSIMTVHG
;
A
#
# COMPACT_ATOMS: atom_id res chain seq x y z
N MET A 1 11.95 -36.24 9.41
CA MET A 1 11.15 -35.08 9.84
C MET A 1 11.87 -33.85 9.33
N ARG A 2 11.34 -33.15 8.32
CA ARG A 2 11.85 -31.83 7.93
C ARG A 2 11.14 -30.82 8.84
N THR A 3 11.90 -30.07 9.62
CA THR A 3 11.40 -29.00 10.48
C THR A 3 10.99 -27.81 9.62
N GLU A 4 9.72 -27.40 9.67
CA GLU A 4 9.28 -26.11 9.11
C GLU A 4 10.02 -24.98 9.84
N THR A 5 10.98 -24.35 9.15
CA THR A 5 11.68 -23.17 9.65
C THR A 5 10.86 -21.93 9.34
N HIS A 6 10.15 -21.42 10.35
CA HIS A 6 9.60 -20.06 10.31
C HIS A 6 10.79 -19.09 10.48
N GLN A 7 11.37 -18.63 9.37
CA GLN A 7 12.37 -17.58 9.40
C GLN A 7 11.67 -16.23 9.53
N ILE A 8 11.50 -15.78 10.78
CA ILE A 8 11.17 -14.39 11.07
C ILE A 8 12.48 -13.62 11.05
N HIS A 9 12.79 -13.01 9.91
CA HIS A 9 14.00 -12.21 9.78
C HIS A 9 13.77 -10.85 10.43
N THR A 10 14.31 -10.66 11.62
CA THR A 10 14.44 -9.33 12.24
C THR A 10 15.61 -8.63 11.53
N TYR A 11 15.29 -7.69 10.63
CA TYR A 11 16.28 -6.89 9.91
C TYR A 11 16.97 -5.89 10.87
N ASP A 12 18.00 -6.30 11.59
CA ASP A 12 18.78 -5.43 12.51
C ASP A 12 19.66 -4.38 11.78
N SER A 13 19.35 -4.09 10.51
CA SER A 13 19.97 -3.03 9.70
C SER A 13 18.97 -1.93 9.28
N MET A 14 17.84 -1.80 9.98
CA MET A 14 16.72 -0.89 9.69
C MET A 14 17.03 0.64 9.76
N ALA A 15 18.29 1.08 9.74
CA ALA A 15 18.64 2.50 9.66
C ALA A 15 18.73 3.04 8.21
N ARG A 16 18.38 2.23 7.20
CA ARG A 16 18.66 2.48 5.77
C ARG A 16 17.42 2.82 4.91
N PHE A 17 16.33 3.30 5.51
CA PHE A 17 15.01 3.31 4.87
C PHE A 17 14.63 4.53 4.00
N HIS A 18 15.53 5.47 3.73
CA HIS A 18 15.17 6.66 2.94
C HIS A 18 15.90 6.74 1.58
N ASN A 19 15.19 6.29 0.54
CA ASN A 19 15.25 6.67 -0.88
C ASN A 19 16.55 6.56 -1.68
N GLN A 20 17.71 6.20 -1.10
CA GLN A 20 18.97 6.16 -1.85
C GLN A 20 19.54 4.76 -2.11
N GLU A 21 19.07 3.70 -1.44
CA GLU A 21 19.71 2.38 -1.53
C GLU A 21 19.09 1.41 -2.55
N TRP A 22 17.87 1.64 -3.01
CA TRP A 22 17.17 0.77 -3.98
C TRP A 22 17.41 1.20 -5.43
N ILE A 23 18.56 1.85 -5.68
CA ILE A 23 18.94 2.40 -6.99
C ILE A 23 19.82 1.42 -7.76
N SER A 24 20.33 0.35 -7.12
CA SER A 24 21.19 -0.63 -7.79
C SER A 24 20.61 -2.03 -7.72
N TYR A 25 20.81 -2.79 -8.80
CA TYR A 25 20.53 -4.21 -8.84
C TYR A 25 21.17 -4.94 -7.63
N PRO A 26 20.44 -5.81 -6.91
CA PRO A 26 20.98 -6.53 -5.76
C PRO A 26 22.23 -7.35 -6.12
N PRO A 27 23.33 -7.25 -5.34
CA PRO A 27 24.53 -8.02 -5.64
C PRO A 27 24.25 -9.51 -5.55
N GLN A 28 24.79 -10.30 -6.49
CA GLN A 28 24.52 -11.74 -6.60
C GLN A 28 24.83 -12.52 -5.30
N SER A 29 25.79 -12.06 -4.49
CA SER A 29 26.13 -12.66 -3.19
C SER A 29 25.04 -12.49 -2.12
N SER A 30 24.11 -11.57 -2.30
CA SER A 30 23.00 -11.31 -1.36
C SER A 30 21.73 -12.07 -1.71
N ILE A 31 21.65 -12.65 -2.92
CA ILE A 31 20.49 -13.41 -3.38
C ILE A 31 20.49 -14.79 -2.71
N LYS A 32 19.45 -15.05 -1.92
CA LYS A 32 19.23 -16.32 -1.24
C LYS A 32 18.68 -17.36 -2.22
N GLN A 33 18.77 -18.62 -1.82
CA GLN A 33 18.03 -19.70 -2.47
C GLN A 33 16.64 -19.81 -1.83
N ALA A 34 15.59 -19.62 -2.62
CA ALA A 34 14.21 -19.76 -2.14
C ALA A 34 13.92 -21.20 -1.68
N ASP A 35 13.18 -21.33 -0.58
CA ASP A 35 12.68 -22.61 -0.05
C ASP A 35 11.19 -22.76 -0.40
N PRO A 36 10.78 -23.79 -1.16
CA PRO A 36 9.38 -24.03 -1.52
C PRO A 36 8.41 -24.15 -0.33
N SER A 37 8.92 -24.49 0.86
CA SER A 37 8.12 -24.59 2.09
C SER A 37 8.08 -23.30 2.92
N SER A 38 8.79 -22.25 2.49
CA SER A 38 8.89 -21.01 3.25
C SER A 38 7.65 -20.12 3.10
N HIS A 39 7.30 -19.46 4.19
CA HIS A 39 6.40 -18.31 4.21
C HIS A 39 7.24 -17.05 4.38
N ILE A 40 7.16 -16.14 3.42
CA ILE A 40 7.94 -14.90 3.43
C ILE A 40 6.98 -13.75 3.75
N THR A 41 7.24 -13.05 4.85
CA THR A 41 6.47 -11.86 5.24
C THR A 41 7.32 -10.62 5.02
N LEU A 42 6.82 -9.70 4.22
CA LEU A 42 7.48 -8.47 3.82
C LEU A 42 7.01 -7.34 4.74
N PRO A 43 7.93 -6.47 5.18
CA PRO A 43 7.58 -5.30 6.01
C PRO A 43 6.80 -4.27 5.20
N ASP A 44 6.41 -3.18 5.86
CA ASP A 44 5.82 -1.98 5.24
C ASP A 44 6.63 -1.55 4.00
N LEU A 45 5.97 -1.43 2.85
CA LEU A 45 6.59 -1.12 1.57
C LEU A 45 6.64 0.37 1.25
N HIS A 46 5.87 1.20 1.96
CA HIS A 46 5.66 2.62 1.67
C HIS A 46 5.36 2.92 0.19
N GLY A 47 4.58 2.07 -0.48
CA GLY A 47 4.23 2.24 -1.89
C GLY A 47 5.41 2.05 -2.86
N ASN A 48 6.55 1.55 -2.39
CA ASN A 48 7.79 1.51 -3.17
C ASN A 48 7.96 0.18 -3.92
N VAL A 49 7.69 0.19 -5.22
CA VAL A 49 7.86 -0.98 -6.10
C VAL A 49 9.29 -1.52 -6.14
N PHE A 50 10.32 -0.67 -6.07
CA PHE A 50 11.72 -1.14 -6.09
C PHE A 50 12.12 -1.79 -4.77
N LYS A 51 11.58 -1.32 -3.64
CA LYS A 51 11.73 -2.03 -2.36
C LYS A 51 11.10 -3.42 -2.43
N LEU A 52 9.92 -3.55 -3.04
CA LEU A 52 9.27 -4.84 -3.26
C LEU A 52 10.12 -5.75 -4.17
N LEU A 53 10.60 -5.24 -5.31
CA LEU A 53 11.49 -5.98 -6.21
C LEU A 53 12.76 -6.46 -5.51
N ASP A 54 13.46 -5.57 -4.82
CA ASP A 54 14.74 -5.88 -4.19
C ASP A 54 14.59 -6.92 -3.08
N ILE A 55 13.55 -6.81 -2.24
CA ILE A 55 13.28 -7.83 -1.21
C ILE A 55 12.99 -9.19 -1.87
N LEU A 56 12.13 -9.24 -2.90
CA LEU A 56 11.79 -10.49 -3.59
C LEU A 56 12.99 -11.13 -4.29
N MET A 57 13.88 -10.32 -4.86
CA MET A 57 15.12 -10.78 -5.48
C MET A 57 16.13 -11.27 -4.44
N ILE A 58 16.30 -10.54 -3.34
CA ILE A 58 17.18 -10.94 -2.22
C ILE A 58 16.69 -12.24 -1.59
N GLU A 59 15.38 -12.43 -1.41
CA GLU A 59 14.81 -13.69 -0.92
C GLU A 59 14.83 -14.81 -1.98
N GLY A 60 15.29 -14.51 -3.20
CA GLY A 60 15.38 -15.48 -4.30
C GLY A 60 14.04 -15.90 -4.86
N VAL A 61 12.94 -15.22 -4.50
CA VAL A 61 11.57 -15.51 -5.00
C VAL A 61 11.44 -15.06 -6.44
N LEU A 62 11.98 -13.89 -6.76
CA LEU A 62 11.90 -13.26 -8.08
C LEU A 62 13.28 -13.25 -8.74
N LEU A 63 13.32 -13.61 -10.01
CA LEU A 63 14.52 -13.59 -10.85
C LEU A 63 14.31 -12.57 -11.97
N MET A 64 15.23 -11.62 -12.09
CA MET A 64 15.20 -10.58 -13.11
C MET A 64 16.62 -10.35 -13.63
N LEU A 65 16.77 -10.09 -14.93
CA LEU A 65 18.06 -9.68 -15.50
C LEU A 65 18.42 -8.25 -15.08
N GLU A 66 19.71 -7.97 -14.90
CA GLU A 66 20.19 -6.64 -14.51
C GLU A 66 19.81 -5.55 -15.53
N GLU A 67 19.86 -5.87 -16.83
CA GLU A 67 19.44 -4.95 -17.89
C GLU A 67 17.94 -4.61 -17.85
N HIS A 68 17.10 -5.58 -17.47
CA HIS A 68 15.67 -5.36 -17.29
C HIS A 68 15.39 -4.46 -16.08
N TYR A 69 16.09 -4.69 -14.97
CA TYR A 69 15.99 -3.87 -13.78
C TYR A 69 16.41 -2.42 -14.06
N ALA A 70 17.53 -2.23 -14.78
CA ALA A 70 18.01 -0.91 -15.18
C ALA A 70 17.01 -0.18 -16.08
N GLU A 71 16.35 -0.89 -17.02
CA GLU A 71 15.31 -0.30 -17.87
C GLU A 71 14.07 0.12 -17.07
N LEU A 72 13.60 -0.73 -16.15
CA LEU A 72 12.51 -0.37 -15.23
C LEU A 72 12.86 0.88 -14.43
N GLN A 73 14.05 0.93 -13.84
CA GLN A 73 14.51 2.11 -13.11
C GLN A 73 14.56 3.36 -13.97
N ARG A 74 15.12 3.25 -15.17
CA ARG A 74 15.23 4.38 -16.11
C ARG A 74 13.86 4.97 -16.40
N VAL A 75 12.86 4.15 -16.73
CA VAL A 75 11.53 4.63 -17.15
C VAL A 75 10.68 5.06 -15.97
N ILE A 76 10.59 4.24 -14.91
CA ILE A 76 9.68 4.48 -13.78
C ILE A 76 10.05 5.75 -13.00
N HIS A 77 11.33 6.12 -12.96
CA HIS A 77 11.78 7.35 -12.31
C HIS A 77 11.61 8.61 -13.17
N LEU A 78 11.27 8.50 -14.45
CA LEU A 78 10.97 9.69 -15.26
C LEU A 78 9.69 10.37 -14.73
N PRO A 79 9.60 11.71 -14.80
CA PRO A 79 8.31 12.39 -14.69
C PRO A 79 7.29 11.78 -15.65
N ILE A 80 6.03 11.68 -15.22
CA ILE A 80 4.96 11.01 -15.99
C ILE A 80 4.82 11.62 -17.39
N GLU A 81 4.99 12.93 -17.50
CA GLU A 81 4.90 13.69 -18.75
C GLU A 81 6.04 13.34 -19.73
N GLN A 82 7.11 12.72 -19.23
CA GLN A 82 8.26 12.26 -20.01
C GLN A 82 8.23 10.74 -20.26
N GLN A 83 7.27 10.01 -19.68
CA GLN A 83 7.11 8.58 -19.94
C GLN A 83 6.31 8.39 -21.23
N SER A 84 6.98 7.88 -22.27
CA SER A 84 6.31 7.51 -23.52
C SER A 84 5.47 6.23 -23.32
N LEU A 85 4.36 6.09 -24.05
CA LEU A 85 3.55 4.88 -24.00
C LEU A 85 4.36 3.64 -24.41
N GLU A 86 5.26 3.77 -25.39
CA GLU A 86 6.13 2.68 -25.83
C GLU A 86 7.09 2.21 -24.71
N ASP A 87 7.70 3.14 -23.97
CA ASP A 87 8.56 2.79 -22.83
C ASP A 87 7.75 2.13 -21.71
N ILE A 88 6.52 2.59 -21.46
CA ILE A 88 5.61 2.00 -20.46
C ILE A 88 5.25 0.57 -20.87
N GLU A 89 4.84 0.34 -22.11
CA GLU A 89 4.51 -0.98 -22.63
C GLU A 89 5.71 -1.93 -22.59
N ARG A 90 6.92 -1.43 -22.87
CA ARG A 90 8.15 -2.21 -22.71
C ARG A 90 8.38 -2.63 -21.26
N CYS A 91 8.16 -1.73 -20.30
CA CYS A 91 8.28 -2.05 -18.87
C CYS A 91 7.21 -3.04 -18.41
N ILE A 92 5.98 -2.90 -18.89
CA ILE A 92 4.91 -3.89 -18.65
C ILE A 92 5.34 -5.25 -19.20
N ALA A 93 5.85 -5.32 -20.42
CA ALA A 93 6.33 -6.57 -21.01
C ALA A 93 7.45 -7.22 -20.19
N ILE A 94 8.41 -6.43 -19.69
CA ILE A 94 9.46 -6.92 -18.79
C ILE A 94 8.85 -7.59 -17.55
N ILE A 95 7.92 -6.90 -16.87
CA ILE A 95 7.30 -7.43 -15.64
C ILE A 95 6.43 -8.65 -15.95
N GLN A 96 5.65 -8.62 -17.04
CA GLN A 96 4.67 -9.67 -17.35
C GLN A 96 5.25 -10.92 -18.03
N HIS A 97 6.40 -10.81 -18.70
CA HIS A 97 6.90 -11.89 -19.56
C HIS A 97 8.36 -12.26 -19.31
N ASN A 98 9.15 -11.41 -18.64
CA ASN A 98 10.58 -11.63 -18.47
C ASN A 98 11.01 -11.85 -17.02
N LEU A 99 10.06 -12.02 -16.10
CA LEU A 99 10.34 -12.42 -14.72
C LEU A 99 10.35 -13.94 -14.57
N GLY A 100 11.33 -14.44 -13.84
CA GLY A 100 11.33 -15.80 -13.32
C GLY A 100 10.84 -15.83 -11.88
N PHE A 101 10.20 -16.92 -11.48
CA PHE A 101 9.74 -17.13 -10.11
C PHE A 101 10.24 -18.47 -9.57
N ASN A 102 10.83 -18.44 -8.38
CA ASN A 102 11.09 -19.65 -7.61
C ASN A 102 9.93 -19.88 -6.64
N PRO A 103 9.49 -21.14 -6.47
CA PRO A 103 8.35 -21.43 -5.62
C PRO A 103 8.68 -21.17 -4.15
N VAL A 104 7.71 -20.60 -3.45
CA VAL A 104 7.62 -20.49 -1.99
C VAL A 104 6.17 -20.78 -1.59
N GLN A 105 5.92 -21.14 -0.33
CA GLN A 105 4.59 -21.53 0.11
C GLN A 105 3.63 -20.33 0.11
N CYS A 106 4.12 -19.17 0.55
CA CYS A 106 3.33 -17.94 0.62
C CYS A 106 4.24 -16.70 0.64
N VAL A 107 3.85 -15.67 -0.10
CA VAL A 107 4.39 -14.30 0.05
C VAL A 107 3.31 -13.42 0.67
N ARG A 108 3.64 -12.77 1.79
CA ARG A 108 2.72 -11.92 2.54
C ARG A 108 3.24 -10.50 2.64
N LEU A 109 2.44 -9.53 2.22
CA LEU A 109 2.72 -8.10 2.39
C LEU A 109 1.94 -7.63 3.61
N ILE A 110 2.63 -7.02 4.58
CA ILE A 110 2.01 -6.58 5.84
C ILE A 110 1.16 -5.30 5.69
N GLY A 111 1.15 -4.70 4.50
CA GLY A 111 0.39 -3.52 4.16
C GLY A 111 1.24 -2.42 3.52
N ASP A 112 0.63 -1.24 3.37
CA ASP A 112 1.22 -0.02 2.82
C ASP A 112 1.94 -0.21 1.46
N GLU A 113 1.45 -1.14 0.66
CA GLU A 113 1.95 -1.42 -0.69
C GLU A 113 1.40 -0.46 -1.75
N CYS A 114 0.21 0.09 -1.55
CA CYS A 114 -0.41 1.08 -2.42
C CYS A 114 -0.86 2.31 -1.64
N GLY A 115 -1.04 3.43 -2.34
CA GLY A 115 -1.51 4.68 -1.73
C GLY A 115 -0.56 5.22 -0.68
N ASP A 116 0.75 5.16 -0.87
CA ASP A 116 1.75 5.69 0.07
C ASP A 116 2.73 6.68 -0.62
N ARG A 117 3.90 6.88 -0.03
CA ARG A 117 4.99 7.78 -0.45
C ARG A 117 5.76 7.27 -1.65
N GLY A 118 5.36 6.15 -2.24
CA GLY A 118 6.05 5.52 -3.35
C GLY A 118 6.12 6.36 -4.62
N ILE A 119 6.64 5.73 -5.68
CA ILE A 119 6.73 6.39 -7.00
C ILE A 119 5.38 6.34 -7.69
N ASN A 120 4.79 5.16 -7.92
CA ASN A 120 3.54 5.04 -8.67
C ASN A 120 2.91 3.65 -8.40
N ASP A 121 1.66 3.63 -7.94
CA ASP A 121 0.95 2.37 -7.60
C ASP A 121 0.74 1.45 -8.81
N PHE A 122 0.72 2.00 -10.04
CA PHE A 122 0.55 1.20 -11.26
C PHE A 122 1.58 0.07 -11.35
N TRP A 123 2.85 0.37 -11.01
CA TRP A 123 3.94 -0.59 -11.09
C TRP A 123 3.89 -1.60 -9.94
N THR A 124 3.49 -1.18 -8.75
CA THR A 124 3.29 -2.10 -7.62
C THR A 124 2.17 -3.10 -7.93
N LEU A 125 1.05 -2.63 -8.49
CA LEU A 125 -0.07 -3.48 -8.91
C LEU A 125 0.31 -4.42 -10.05
N CYS A 126 1.09 -3.94 -11.02
CA CYS A 126 1.62 -4.78 -12.11
C CYS A 126 2.47 -5.94 -11.57
N LEU A 127 3.33 -5.68 -10.58
CA LEU A 127 4.14 -6.71 -9.93
C LEU A 127 3.29 -7.67 -9.07
N ILE A 128 2.33 -7.15 -8.30
CA ILE A 128 1.39 -7.96 -7.50
C ILE A 128 0.60 -8.92 -8.40
N ASP A 129 0.15 -8.47 -9.57
CA ASP A 129 -0.52 -9.32 -10.56
C ASP A 129 0.35 -10.50 -10.98
N GLN A 130 1.65 -10.29 -11.19
CA GLN A 130 2.57 -11.37 -11.54
C GLN A 130 2.86 -12.30 -10.38
N LEU A 131 2.98 -11.79 -9.16
CA LEU A 131 3.11 -12.62 -7.97
C LEU A 131 1.89 -13.53 -7.81
N HIS A 132 0.68 -12.96 -7.95
CA HIS A 132 -0.57 -13.70 -7.84
C HIS A 132 -0.67 -14.83 -8.88
N LYS A 133 -0.26 -14.56 -10.12
CA LYS A 133 -0.31 -15.52 -11.23
C LYS A 133 0.72 -16.64 -11.13
N ASN A 134 1.87 -16.39 -10.52
CA ASN A 134 3.02 -17.30 -10.56
C ASN A 134 3.35 -17.98 -9.23
N LEU A 135 2.82 -17.50 -8.10
CA LEU A 135 3.07 -18.08 -6.78
C LEU A 135 1.85 -18.85 -6.25
N PRO A 136 2.05 -19.90 -5.43
CA PRO A 136 0.95 -20.66 -4.85
C PRO A 136 -0.01 -19.84 -3.98
N SER A 137 0.53 -18.83 -3.28
CA SER A 137 -0.24 -17.97 -2.39
C SER A 137 0.43 -16.60 -2.25
N VAL A 138 -0.36 -15.56 -2.45
CA VAL A 138 0.00 -14.17 -2.18
C VAL A 138 -1.09 -13.56 -1.31
N GLU A 139 -0.69 -12.91 -0.23
CA GLU A 139 -1.58 -12.26 0.71
C GLU A 139 -1.14 -10.84 0.98
N ILE A 140 -2.08 -9.91 1.00
CA ILE A 140 -1.85 -8.50 1.31
C ILE A 140 -2.77 -8.14 2.46
N LEU A 141 -2.19 -7.79 3.61
CA LEU A 141 -2.99 -7.39 4.76
C LEU A 141 -3.56 -5.99 4.53
N LEU A 142 -4.86 -5.83 4.78
CA LEU A 142 -5.51 -4.54 4.67
C LEU A 142 -4.84 -3.56 5.63
N SER A 143 -4.33 -2.47 5.07
CA SER A 143 -3.69 -1.38 5.77
C SER A 143 -4.50 -0.10 5.68
N ASN A 144 -4.13 0.92 6.44
CA ASN A 144 -4.77 2.22 6.33
C ASN A 144 -4.46 2.89 4.98
N HIS A 145 -3.30 2.59 4.38
CA HIS A 145 -3.01 3.04 3.02
C HIS A 145 -3.78 2.25 1.96
N GLY A 146 -3.88 0.94 2.12
CA GLY A 146 -4.69 0.07 1.27
C GLY A 146 -6.19 0.41 1.32
N GLU A 147 -6.74 0.74 2.49
CA GLU A 147 -8.13 1.20 2.64
C GLU A 147 -8.38 2.48 1.82
N PHE A 148 -7.49 3.47 1.93
CA PHE A 148 -7.60 4.71 1.16
C PHE A 148 -7.52 4.45 -0.35
N PHE A 149 -6.62 3.55 -0.76
CA PHE A 149 -6.51 3.14 -2.15
C PHE A 149 -7.81 2.48 -2.65
N LEU A 150 -8.42 1.59 -1.86
CA LEU A 150 -9.70 0.96 -2.20
C LEU A 150 -10.85 1.96 -2.30
N ASP A 151 -10.91 2.93 -1.39
CA ASP A 151 -11.88 4.03 -1.45
C ASP A 151 -11.75 4.82 -2.76
N TYR A 152 -10.51 5.13 -3.15
CA TYR A 152 -10.24 5.77 -4.43
C TYR A 152 -10.73 4.92 -5.61
N ILE A 153 -10.46 3.61 -5.63
CA ILE A 153 -10.91 2.73 -6.72
C ILE A 153 -12.44 2.66 -6.78
N ARG A 154 -13.12 2.59 -5.63
CA ARG A 154 -14.59 2.60 -5.55
C ARG A 154 -15.17 3.90 -6.10
N ASP A 155 -14.64 5.04 -5.66
CA ASP A 155 -15.12 6.36 -6.08
C ASP A 155 -14.92 6.61 -7.58
N ASN A 156 -14.01 5.87 -8.23
CA ASN A 156 -13.75 5.93 -9.67
C ASN A 156 -14.25 4.69 -10.42
N HIS A 157 -15.06 3.82 -9.81
CA HIS A 157 -15.48 2.56 -10.42
C HIS A 157 -16.28 2.76 -11.72
N ASP A 158 -17.20 3.72 -11.74
CA ASP A 158 -18.01 4.00 -12.93
C ASP A 158 -17.14 4.60 -14.05
N ALA A 159 -16.19 5.44 -13.65
CA ALA A 159 -15.12 6.03 -14.44
C ALA A 159 -14.12 5.00 -15.02
N ILE A 160 -14.02 3.82 -14.41
CA ILE A 160 -13.22 2.70 -14.88
C ILE A 160 -13.96 1.93 -16.00
N THR A 161 -15.29 2.00 -16.06
CA THR A 161 -16.13 1.33 -17.06
C THR A 161 -16.58 2.25 -18.21
N ALA A 162 -16.59 3.56 -17.98
CA ALA A 162 -16.85 4.60 -18.97
C ALA A 162 -15.54 5.30 -19.38
N GLN A 163 -15.46 5.88 -20.58
CA GLN A 163 -14.25 6.59 -21.05
C GLN A 163 -13.88 7.85 -20.25
N ASP A 164 -14.65 8.22 -19.23
CA ASP A 164 -14.49 9.46 -18.48
C ASP A 164 -14.06 9.18 -17.03
N TYR A 165 -12.75 9.12 -16.79
CA TYR A 165 -12.20 8.95 -15.45
C TYR A 165 -12.38 10.24 -14.62
N GLN A 166 -13.49 10.34 -13.90
CA GLN A 166 -13.81 11.47 -13.03
C GLN A 166 -13.72 11.06 -11.56
N PHE A 167 -13.06 11.90 -10.77
CA PHE A 167 -13.00 11.72 -9.33
C PHE A 167 -14.37 11.97 -8.66
N GLY A 168 -14.70 11.16 -7.65
CA GLY A 168 -15.75 11.51 -6.69
C GLY A 168 -15.44 12.80 -5.92
N SER A 169 -16.47 13.60 -5.59
CA SER A 169 -16.32 14.98 -5.09
C SER A 169 -15.46 15.16 -3.81
N SER A 170 -15.38 14.14 -2.94
CA SER A 170 -14.58 14.14 -1.72
C SER A 170 -13.08 13.91 -2.00
N CYS A 171 -12.76 12.95 -2.86
CA CYS A 171 -11.39 12.61 -3.26
C CYS A 171 -10.83 13.62 -4.26
N GLU A 172 -11.68 14.12 -5.17
CA GLU A 172 -11.36 15.16 -6.15
C GLU A 172 -10.88 16.44 -5.49
N SER A 173 -11.54 16.87 -4.41
CA SER A 173 -11.16 18.09 -3.69
C SER A 173 -9.77 17.96 -3.05
N ARG A 174 -9.42 16.76 -2.55
CA ARG A 174 -8.11 16.48 -1.97
C ARG A 174 -7.04 16.39 -3.05
N LEU A 175 -7.31 15.69 -4.16
CA LEU A 175 -6.35 15.49 -5.25
C LEU A 175 -6.15 16.75 -6.10
N ARG A 176 -7.18 17.56 -6.35
CA ARG A 176 -7.03 18.89 -6.98
C ARG A 176 -6.14 19.81 -6.15
N MET A 177 -6.27 19.76 -4.83
CA MET A 177 -5.43 20.57 -3.95
C MET A 177 -3.99 20.07 -3.91
N ILE A 178 -3.79 18.74 -3.89
CA ILE A 178 -2.48 18.10 -4.06
C ILE A 178 -1.81 18.56 -5.36
N GLN A 179 -2.54 18.51 -6.48
CA GLN A 179 -2.02 18.91 -7.78
C GLN A 179 -1.66 20.41 -7.80
N ARG A 180 -2.51 21.29 -7.25
CA ARG A 180 -2.23 22.74 -7.13
C ARG A 180 -0.93 23.01 -6.35
N ILE A 181 -0.60 22.20 -5.34
CA ILE A 181 0.66 22.34 -4.58
C ILE A 181 1.86 21.93 -5.44
N ARG A 182 1.75 20.84 -6.21
CA ARG A 182 2.81 20.40 -7.15
C ARG A 182 3.04 21.41 -8.28
N ASP A 183 1.98 21.97 -8.84
CA ASP A 183 2.07 22.94 -9.95
C ASP A 183 2.84 24.21 -9.54
N ILE A 184 2.77 24.55 -8.25
CA ILE A 184 3.48 25.69 -7.65
C ILE A 184 4.94 25.35 -7.34
N HIS A 185 5.23 24.10 -6.96
CA HIS A 185 6.56 23.64 -6.59
C HIS A 185 6.83 22.23 -7.17
N PRO A 186 7.43 22.13 -8.37
CA PRO A 186 7.59 20.86 -9.08
C PRO A 186 8.64 19.94 -8.44
N ALA A 187 9.53 20.46 -7.60
CA ALA A 187 10.45 19.63 -6.84
C ALA A 187 9.69 18.98 -5.67
N PRO A 188 9.95 17.69 -5.36
CA PRO A 188 9.48 17.08 -4.13
C PRO A 188 9.88 18.02 -3.01
N ILE A 189 8.93 18.45 -2.18
CA ILE A 189 9.30 19.24 -1.01
C ILE A 189 10.01 18.25 -0.09
N TRP A 190 11.34 18.18 -0.22
CA TRP A 190 12.17 17.23 0.49
C TRP A 190 11.85 17.33 1.97
N TYR A 191 11.46 16.17 2.49
CA TYR A 191 10.84 16.03 3.78
C TYR A 191 11.86 16.24 4.88
N ASP A 192 11.83 17.41 5.51
CA ASP A 192 12.36 17.58 6.86
C ASP A 192 11.19 17.36 7.83
N HIS A 193 11.12 16.15 8.38
CA HIS A 193 10.05 15.69 9.28
C HIS A 193 9.88 16.65 10.48
N GLU A 194 10.95 17.33 10.91
CA GLU A 194 10.92 18.29 12.02
C GLU A 194 10.34 19.66 11.64
N LYS A 195 10.42 20.02 10.35
CA LYS A 195 9.93 21.32 9.85
C LYS A 195 8.48 21.28 9.39
N MET A 196 8.05 20.17 8.76
CA MET A 196 6.72 20.03 8.16
C MET A 196 5.60 19.77 9.17
N ASP A 197 5.93 19.29 10.39
CA ASP A 197 4.97 19.16 11.50
C ASP A 197 4.41 20.51 12.00
N LYS A 198 4.93 21.63 11.48
CA LYS A 198 4.51 22.99 11.81
C LYS A 198 3.88 23.63 10.57
N PRO A 199 2.54 23.82 10.52
CA PRO A 199 1.84 24.50 9.42
C PRO A 199 2.48 25.83 8.97
N LYS A 200 3.05 26.57 9.94
CA LYS A 200 3.79 27.81 9.71
C LYS A 200 5.01 27.61 8.81
N SER A 201 5.70 26.48 8.86
CA SER A 201 6.89 26.23 8.03
C SER A 201 6.55 26.16 6.56
N ILE A 202 5.40 25.60 6.19
CA ILE A 202 5.01 25.47 4.78
C ILE A 202 4.48 26.80 4.24
N VAL A 203 3.67 27.53 5.02
CA VAL A 203 3.30 28.90 4.65
C VAL A 203 4.55 29.76 4.49
N ASN A 204 5.54 29.61 5.38
CA ASN A 204 6.82 30.31 5.25
C ASN A 204 7.59 29.85 4.01
N SER A 205 7.62 28.56 3.69
CA SER A 205 8.25 28.04 2.47
C SER A 205 7.56 28.57 1.21
N LEU A 206 6.23 28.50 1.13
CA LEU A 206 5.43 29.04 0.03
C LEU A 206 5.59 30.55 -0.11
N THR A 207 5.64 31.26 1.02
CA THR A 207 5.94 32.70 1.05
C THR A 207 7.34 32.96 0.53
N THR A 208 8.34 32.17 0.94
CA THR A 208 9.72 32.26 0.44
C THR A 208 9.79 31.99 -1.06
N ILE A 209 9.08 30.98 -1.56
CA ILE A 209 9.00 30.64 -2.98
C ILE A 209 8.32 31.78 -3.75
N ARG A 210 7.19 32.29 -3.26
CA ARG A 210 6.49 33.46 -3.82
C ARG A 210 7.42 34.66 -3.93
N ASP A 211 8.14 34.95 -2.85
CA ASP A 211 9.04 36.11 -2.75
C ASP A 211 10.30 35.91 -3.61
N SER A 212 10.69 34.66 -3.91
CA SER A 212 11.79 34.35 -4.83
C SER A 212 11.46 34.60 -6.30
N TYR A 213 10.18 34.63 -6.67
CA TYR A 213 9.77 35.01 -8.01
C TYR A 213 9.96 36.53 -8.20
N GLY A 214 10.52 36.95 -9.34
CA GLY A 214 10.60 38.35 -9.72
C GLY A 214 9.20 38.99 -9.90
N ASP A 215 9.13 40.32 -9.87
CA ASP A 215 7.86 41.07 -9.96
C ASP A 215 7.10 40.87 -11.28
N SER A 216 7.77 40.40 -12.32
CA SER A 216 7.16 40.06 -13.60
C SER A 216 6.34 38.76 -13.58
N ASN A 217 6.36 37.98 -12.50
CA ASN A 217 5.69 36.67 -12.42
C ASN A 217 4.41 36.72 -11.56
N THR A 218 3.53 37.67 -11.87
CA THR A 218 2.32 37.97 -11.09
C THR A 218 1.33 36.81 -11.04
N GLU A 219 1.24 36.00 -12.10
CA GLU A 219 0.35 34.84 -12.15
C GLU A 219 0.76 33.75 -11.14
N LYS A 220 2.04 33.36 -11.11
CA LYS A 220 2.54 32.39 -10.14
C LYS A 220 2.47 32.91 -8.71
N LYS A 221 2.80 34.19 -8.49
CA LYS A 221 2.65 34.83 -7.18
C LYS A 221 1.18 34.79 -6.70
N SER A 222 0.24 35.13 -7.58
CA SER A 222 -1.20 35.08 -7.30
C SER A 222 -1.70 33.65 -7.03
N ALA A 223 -1.22 32.66 -7.79
CA ALA A 223 -1.53 31.26 -7.54
C ALA A 223 -1.03 30.81 -6.15
N ILE A 224 0.18 31.21 -5.76
CA ILE A 224 0.74 30.94 -4.43
C ILE A 224 -0.04 31.67 -3.34
N ASP A 225 -0.39 32.94 -3.54
CA ASP A 225 -1.17 33.71 -2.57
C ASP A 225 -2.57 33.13 -2.39
N ASN A 226 -3.22 32.67 -3.47
CA ASN A 226 -4.50 31.97 -3.38
C ASN A 226 -4.35 30.62 -2.68
N LEU A 227 -3.26 29.88 -2.94
CA LEU A 227 -2.97 28.65 -2.20
C LEU A 227 -2.76 28.96 -0.72
N ILE A 228 -1.88 29.91 -0.36
CA ILE A 228 -1.64 30.33 1.03
C ILE A 228 -2.96 30.76 1.69
N LYS A 229 -3.80 31.51 0.98
CA LYS A 229 -5.11 31.94 1.46
C LYS A 229 -6.03 30.74 1.67
N ASP A 230 -6.14 29.80 0.74
CA ASP A 230 -6.94 28.57 0.90
C ASP A 230 -6.43 27.76 2.10
N LEU A 231 -5.10 27.64 2.25
CA LEU A 231 -4.44 26.97 3.36
C LEU A 231 -4.68 27.66 4.72
N GLN A 232 -4.82 28.99 4.73
CA GLN A 232 -5.10 29.80 5.91
C GLN A 232 -6.60 29.94 6.23
N CYS A 233 -7.45 29.94 5.21
CA CYS A 233 -8.91 30.09 5.31
C CYS A 233 -9.60 28.76 5.60
N GLY A 234 -8.96 27.63 5.35
CA GLY A 234 -9.41 26.31 5.78
C GLY A 234 -9.32 26.10 7.30
N SER A 235 -10.05 26.86 8.12
CA SER A 235 -10.31 26.48 9.52
C SER A 235 -11.38 27.34 10.22
N GLY A 236 -12.64 26.96 10.08
CA GLY A 236 -13.56 26.95 11.24
C GLY A 236 -13.26 25.80 12.22
N TYR A 237 -12.38 24.87 11.83
CA TYR A 237 -11.85 23.77 12.63
C TYR A 237 -10.33 23.84 12.57
N ILE A 238 -9.64 23.85 13.71
CA ILE A 238 -8.21 24.20 13.87
C ILE A 238 -7.24 23.05 13.48
N SER A 239 -7.74 21.90 12.98
CA SER A 239 -6.93 20.70 12.70
C SER A 239 -6.80 20.18 11.24
N PRO A 240 -7.20 20.82 10.12
CA PRO A 240 -7.26 20.12 8.82
C PRO A 240 -5.91 20.10 8.08
N TYR A 241 -5.01 21.03 8.40
CA TYR A 241 -3.82 21.29 7.61
C TYR A 241 -2.69 20.27 7.81
N LYS A 242 -2.41 19.91 9.07
CA LYS A 242 -1.42 18.88 9.41
C LYS A 242 -1.80 17.55 8.73
N ASP A 243 -3.09 17.23 8.75
CA ASP A 243 -3.63 16.02 8.13
C ASP A 243 -3.48 16.09 6.60
N MET A 244 -3.69 17.26 5.99
CA MET A 244 -3.74 17.42 4.54
C MET A 244 -2.38 17.39 3.81
N MET A 245 -1.34 18.02 4.33
CA MET A 245 0.00 17.94 3.70
C MET A 245 0.67 16.60 3.92
N THR A 246 0.42 16.02 5.10
CA THR A 246 0.75 14.64 5.41
C THR A 246 0.06 13.72 4.39
N LEU A 247 -1.22 13.93 4.09
CA LEU A 247 -1.94 13.19 3.04
C LEU A 247 -1.39 13.36 1.61
N VAL A 248 -0.79 14.50 1.24
CA VAL A 248 -0.25 14.68 -0.13
C VAL A 248 0.95 13.76 -0.38
N GLU A 249 1.96 13.87 0.47
CA GLU A 249 3.17 13.06 0.33
C GLU A 249 2.93 11.60 0.75
N GLN A 250 2.06 11.36 1.74
CA GLN A 250 1.65 10.01 2.13
C GLN A 250 0.78 9.31 1.10
N ARG A 251 0.43 9.92 -0.04
CA ARG A 251 -0.40 9.30 -1.10
C ARG A 251 0.18 9.54 -2.49
N ARG A 252 1.48 9.86 -2.57
CA ARG A 252 2.15 10.24 -3.82
C ARG A 252 2.06 9.16 -4.88
N SER A 253 2.20 7.88 -4.52
CA SER A 253 2.17 6.78 -5.48
C SER A 253 0.81 6.64 -6.15
N LEU A 254 -0.28 6.86 -5.41
CA LEU A 254 -1.65 6.85 -5.93
C LEU A 254 -1.92 8.01 -6.87
N LEU A 255 -1.50 9.22 -6.50
CA LEU A 255 -1.62 10.39 -7.38
C LEU A 255 -0.87 10.17 -8.69
N ASN A 256 0.34 9.60 -8.62
CA ASN A 256 1.12 9.33 -9.82
C ASN A 256 0.47 8.24 -10.69
N MET A 257 -0.14 7.22 -10.10
CA MET A 257 -0.96 6.26 -10.85
C MET A 257 -2.12 6.95 -11.55
N HIS A 258 -2.86 7.80 -10.83
CA HIS A 258 -3.97 8.57 -11.41
C HIS A 258 -3.51 9.38 -12.62
N ASN A 259 -2.45 10.18 -12.47
CA ASN A 259 -1.92 11.03 -13.53
C ASN A 259 -1.41 10.20 -14.73
N LEU A 260 -0.81 9.03 -14.47
CA LEU A 260 -0.38 8.11 -15.52
C LEU A 260 -1.56 7.61 -16.37
N ILE A 261 -2.65 7.19 -15.72
CA ILE A 261 -3.86 6.73 -16.42
C ILE A 261 -4.54 7.85 -17.19
N GLN A 262 -4.60 9.07 -16.63
CA GLN A 262 -5.12 10.23 -17.36
C GLN A 262 -4.28 10.58 -18.59
N THR A 263 -2.95 10.49 -18.47
CA THR A 263 -2.03 10.77 -19.58
C THR A 263 -2.13 9.69 -20.66
N HIS A 264 -2.27 8.43 -20.25
CA HIS A 264 -2.31 7.26 -21.15
C HIS A 264 -3.54 6.38 -20.88
N PRO A 265 -4.74 6.77 -21.33
CA PRO A 265 -5.98 6.02 -21.04
C PRO A 265 -6.00 4.58 -21.53
N ALA A 266 -5.17 4.22 -22.52
CA ALA A 266 -5.02 2.84 -22.99
C ALA A 266 -4.56 1.87 -21.88
N LEU A 267 -3.92 2.37 -20.82
CA LEU A 267 -3.46 1.56 -19.69
C LEU A 267 -4.59 1.12 -18.75
N LEU A 268 -5.81 1.66 -18.92
CA LEU A 268 -6.94 1.33 -18.04
C LEU A 268 -7.29 -0.17 -18.07
N THR A 269 -7.15 -0.83 -19.22
CA THR A 269 -7.36 -2.28 -19.32
C THR A 269 -6.35 -3.05 -18.45
N HIS A 270 -5.07 -2.70 -18.52
CA HIS A 270 -4.04 -3.29 -17.66
C HIS A 270 -4.34 -3.04 -16.18
N LEU A 271 -4.70 -1.81 -15.82
CA LEU A 271 -5.01 -1.46 -14.43
C LEU A 271 -6.18 -2.32 -13.89
N ASN A 272 -7.23 -2.55 -14.69
CA ASN A 272 -8.37 -3.37 -14.27
C ASN A 272 -7.99 -4.83 -14.01
N ASP A 273 -7.13 -5.40 -14.85
CA ASP A 273 -6.60 -6.74 -14.63
C ASP A 273 -5.79 -6.78 -13.33
N PHE A 274 -4.92 -5.78 -13.10
CA PHE A 274 -4.09 -5.73 -11.91
C PHE A 274 -4.92 -5.54 -10.63
N LEU A 275 -5.95 -4.69 -10.68
CA LEU A 275 -6.87 -4.48 -9.57
C LEU A 275 -7.65 -5.74 -9.20
N THR A 276 -7.96 -6.58 -10.18
CA THR A 276 -8.61 -7.87 -9.94
C THR A 276 -7.70 -8.77 -9.13
N SER A 277 -6.45 -8.95 -9.55
CA SER A 277 -5.43 -9.73 -8.83
C SER A 277 -5.16 -9.17 -7.42
N TYR A 278 -5.04 -7.84 -7.29
CA TYR A 278 -4.86 -7.17 -6.01
C TYR A 278 -5.99 -7.47 -5.02
N LYS A 279 -7.25 -7.33 -5.45
CA LYS A 279 -8.42 -7.63 -4.59
C LYS A 279 -8.44 -9.09 -4.13
N GLN A 280 -8.05 -10.04 -4.99
CA GLN A 280 -7.99 -11.47 -4.63
C GLN A 280 -6.91 -11.78 -3.59
N CYS A 281 -5.85 -10.98 -3.53
CA CYS A 281 -4.77 -11.13 -2.55
C CYS A 281 -5.12 -10.50 -1.18
N LEU A 282 -6.08 -9.59 -1.10
CA LEU A 282 -6.38 -8.87 0.15
C LEU A 282 -6.91 -9.79 1.27
N ARG A 283 -6.44 -9.55 2.49
CA ARG A 283 -6.89 -10.22 3.72
C ARG A 283 -7.05 -9.18 4.82
N LEU A 284 -8.04 -9.34 5.69
CA LEU A 284 -8.12 -8.52 6.92
C LEU A 284 -7.03 -8.92 7.91
N ILE A 285 -6.93 -10.23 8.12
CA ILE A 285 -6.00 -10.87 9.05
C ILE A 285 -5.57 -12.16 8.37
N SER A 286 -4.30 -12.52 8.50
CA SER A 286 -3.80 -13.81 8.04
C SER A 286 -3.28 -14.65 9.21
N TYR A 287 -3.01 -15.92 8.96
CA TYR A 287 -2.37 -16.81 9.90
C TYR A 287 -1.44 -17.81 9.23
N SER A 288 -0.56 -18.42 10.03
CA SER A 288 0.17 -19.64 9.69
C SER A 288 0.17 -20.58 10.89
N SER A 289 0.14 -21.88 10.63
CA SER A 289 0.32 -22.90 11.65
C SER A 289 1.80 -23.24 11.73
N GLY A 290 2.38 -23.18 12.93
CA GLY A 290 3.72 -23.68 13.20
C GLY A 290 3.70 -25.11 13.73
N ASN A 291 4.89 -25.66 13.97
CA ASN A 291 5.05 -26.89 14.72
C ASN A 291 4.54 -26.70 16.18
N ASN A 292 3.95 -27.74 16.78
CA ASN A 292 3.47 -27.76 18.19
C ASN A 292 2.21 -26.94 18.51
N ASP A 293 1.22 -26.91 17.60
CA ASP A 293 -0.05 -26.18 17.79
C ASP A 293 0.11 -24.67 18.02
N GLN A 294 1.26 -24.10 17.63
CA GLN A 294 1.46 -22.66 17.65
C GLN A 294 0.77 -22.02 16.45
N LEU A 295 -0.05 -21.01 16.70
CA LEU A 295 -0.65 -20.18 15.66
C LEU A 295 0.11 -18.87 15.56
N THR A 296 0.57 -18.51 14.37
CA THR A 296 1.02 -17.16 14.08
C THR A 296 -0.10 -16.39 13.41
N MET A 297 -0.43 -15.21 13.93
CA MET A 297 -1.37 -14.27 13.32
C MET A 297 -0.63 -13.09 12.72
N TYR A 298 -1.12 -12.62 11.58
CA TYR A 298 -0.56 -11.49 10.87
C TYR A 298 -1.65 -10.44 10.66
N SER A 299 -1.37 -9.19 11.03
CA SER A 299 -2.22 -8.02 10.78
C SER A 299 -1.35 -6.85 10.33
N HIS A 300 -1.96 -5.80 9.77
CA HIS A 300 -1.22 -4.59 9.45
C HIS A 300 -0.86 -3.82 10.72
N ALA A 301 -1.87 -3.43 11.51
CA ALA A 301 -1.69 -2.82 12.83
C ALA A 301 -1.66 -3.88 13.95
N PRO A 302 -1.08 -3.57 15.12
CA PRO A 302 -1.23 -4.39 16.31
C PRO A 302 -2.71 -4.51 16.72
N ILE A 303 -3.25 -5.73 16.70
CA ILE A 303 -4.63 -6.02 17.12
C ILE A 303 -4.68 -7.03 18.26
N ARG A 304 -5.76 -6.97 19.04
CA ARG A 304 -6.06 -7.96 20.07
C ARG A 304 -6.74 -9.19 19.47
N VAL A 305 -6.41 -10.38 19.97
CA VAL A 305 -7.05 -11.63 19.51
C VAL A 305 -8.57 -11.62 19.76
N THR A 306 -9.00 -10.98 20.85
CA THR A 306 -10.42 -10.81 21.20
C THR A 306 -11.22 -10.01 20.15
N LEU A 307 -10.57 -9.18 19.34
CA LEU A 307 -11.21 -8.45 18.23
C LEU A 307 -11.74 -9.42 17.16
N ILE A 308 -11.05 -10.53 16.94
CA ILE A 308 -11.49 -11.57 15.99
C ILE A 308 -12.78 -12.22 16.48
N ASP A 309 -12.89 -12.47 17.78
CA ASP A 309 -14.11 -13.02 18.37
C ASP A 309 -15.28 -12.04 18.25
N GLU A 310 -15.05 -10.75 18.49
CA GLU A 310 -16.07 -9.71 18.34
C GLU A 310 -16.57 -9.62 16.90
N MET A 311 -15.67 -9.48 15.93
CA MET A 311 -16.04 -9.47 14.50
C MET A 311 -16.79 -10.73 14.09
N TYR A 312 -16.31 -11.90 14.53
CA TYR A 312 -16.92 -13.17 14.19
C TYR A 312 -18.31 -13.33 14.82
N ASN A 313 -18.50 -12.86 16.04
CA ASN A 313 -19.79 -12.89 16.71
C ASN A 313 -20.80 -12.00 15.97
N ASP A 314 -20.40 -10.79 15.57
CA ASP A 314 -21.27 -9.90 14.78
C ASP A 314 -21.64 -10.51 13.43
N LEU A 315 -20.70 -11.20 12.77
CA LEU A 315 -20.98 -12.00 11.56
C LEU A 315 -21.98 -13.13 11.81
N CYS A 316 -21.83 -13.88 12.91
CA CYS A 316 -22.76 -14.94 13.29
C CYS A 316 -24.14 -14.39 13.67
N TYR A 317 -24.23 -13.25 14.36
CA TYR A 317 -25.52 -12.63 14.70
C TYR A 317 -26.32 -12.27 13.45
N SER A 318 -25.64 -11.91 12.36
CA SER A 318 -26.27 -11.65 11.07
C SER A 318 -26.68 -12.91 10.29
N SER A 319 -26.13 -14.08 10.64
CA SER A 319 -26.35 -15.36 9.93
C SER A 319 -26.79 -16.48 10.87
N ALA A 320 -28.07 -16.87 10.82
CA ALA A 320 -28.69 -17.82 11.75
C ALA A 320 -28.03 -19.22 11.85
N THR A 321 -27.07 -19.54 10.98
CA THR A 321 -26.44 -20.84 10.77
C THR A 321 -25.03 -21.00 11.35
N MET A 322 -24.32 -19.94 11.75
CA MET A 322 -22.98 -20.06 12.33
C MET A 322 -23.03 -20.06 13.86
N ARG A 323 -22.68 -21.21 14.48
CA ARG A 323 -22.77 -21.40 15.94
C ARG A 323 -21.46 -21.92 16.55
N GLN A 324 -21.41 -21.73 17.87
CA GLN A 324 -20.37 -21.92 18.88
C GLN A 324 -19.38 -23.09 18.66
N GLY A 325 -18.16 -22.92 19.19
CA GLY A 325 -17.10 -23.93 19.17
C GLY A 325 -16.13 -23.84 17.99
N VAL A 326 -16.21 -22.78 17.18
CA VAL A 326 -15.32 -22.55 16.04
C VAL A 326 -13.96 -22.06 16.54
N GLY A 327 -12.88 -22.75 16.14
CA GLY A 327 -11.51 -22.37 16.46
C GLY A 327 -11.07 -21.08 15.75
N LEU A 328 -10.03 -20.43 16.28
CA LEU A 328 -9.55 -19.12 15.81
C LEU A 328 -9.22 -19.10 14.31
N GLN A 329 -8.55 -20.13 13.80
CA GLN A 329 -8.23 -20.26 12.37
C GLN A 329 -9.47 -20.20 11.49
N GLN A 330 -10.50 -20.95 11.86
CA GLN A 330 -11.74 -21.02 11.09
C GLN A 330 -12.52 -19.70 11.17
N LYS A 331 -12.44 -18.97 12.29
CA LYS A 331 -12.97 -17.60 12.39
C LYS A 331 -12.28 -16.67 11.40
N ILE A 332 -10.94 -16.69 11.34
CA ILE A 332 -10.16 -15.88 10.38
C ILE A 332 -10.55 -16.22 8.93
N ILE A 333 -10.73 -17.51 8.61
CA ILE A 333 -11.21 -17.94 7.28
C ILE A 333 -12.56 -17.31 6.97
N HIS A 334 -13.56 -17.49 7.84
CA HIS A 334 -14.92 -16.96 7.60
C HIS A 334 -14.95 -15.43 7.48
N LEU A 335 -14.15 -14.72 8.27
CA LEU A 335 -14.03 -13.26 8.19
C LEU A 335 -13.43 -12.83 6.85
N ASN A 336 -12.38 -13.50 6.38
CA ASN A 336 -11.79 -13.20 5.07
C ASN A 336 -12.72 -13.57 3.90
N GLU A 337 -13.47 -14.67 3.99
CA GLU A 337 -14.48 -15.03 2.98
C GLU A 337 -15.58 -13.96 2.90
N TYR A 338 -16.09 -13.49 4.04
CA TYR A 338 -17.05 -12.40 4.08
C TYR A 338 -16.45 -11.11 3.51
N PHE A 339 -15.25 -10.73 3.94
CA PHE A 339 -14.54 -9.56 3.45
C PHE A 339 -14.35 -9.58 1.92
N GLN A 340 -13.86 -10.70 1.40
CA GLN A 340 -13.71 -10.91 -0.04
C GLN A 340 -15.05 -10.80 -0.77
N HIS A 341 -16.11 -11.42 -0.24
CA HIS A 341 -17.45 -11.28 -0.81
C HIS A 341 -17.89 -9.82 -0.88
N ARG A 342 -17.69 -9.03 0.18
CA ARG A 342 -18.05 -7.60 0.21
C ARG A 342 -17.21 -6.79 -0.78
N LEU A 343 -15.90 -7.02 -0.86
CA LEU A 343 -15.03 -6.32 -1.83
C LEU A 343 -15.45 -6.53 -3.29
N PHE A 344 -15.81 -7.77 -3.66
CA PHE A 344 -16.15 -8.11 -5.03
C PHE A 344 -17.59 -7.77 -5.42
N ASN A 345 -18.54 -7.87 -4.47
CA ASN A 345 -19.97 -7.78 -4.79
C ASN A 345 -20.65 -6.51 -4.25
N CYS A 346 -20.08 -5.87 -3.23
CA CYS A 346 -20.71 -4.75 -2.52
C CYS A 346 -19.86 -3.48 -2.54
N GLN A 347 -18.55 -3.60 -2.76
CA GLN A 347 -17.58 -2.49 -2.72
C GLN A 347 -17.57 -1.72 -1.39
N ASP A 348 -17.80 -2.43 -0.28
CA ASP A 348 -17.75 -1.88 1.07
C ASP A 348 -17.22 -2.94 2.05
N TYR A 349 -17.27 -2.67 3.35
CA TYR A 349 -16.88 -3.62 4.40
C TYR A 349 -18.07 -4.21 5.16
N GLY A 350 -19.30 -3.77 4.87
CA GLY A 350 -20.53 -4.24 5.52
C GLY A 350 -20.46 -4.18 7.04
N ILE A 351 -20.75 -5.29 7.71
CA ILE A 351 -20.70 -5.37 9.18
C ILE A 351 -19.29 -5.21 9.75
N LEU A 352 -18.24 -5.34 8.92
CA LEU A 352 -16.86 -5.19 9.36
C LEU A 352 -16.41 -3.72 9.41
N GLN A 353 -17.20 -2.80 8.84
CA GLN A 353 -16.89 -1.36 8.79
C GLN A 353 -16.47 -0.76 10.15
N PRO A 354 -17.13 -1.07 11.29
CA PRO A 354 -16.74 -0.51 12.58
C PRO A 354 -15.35 -0.93 13.05
N TYR A 355 -14.81 -2.04 12.52
CA TYR A 355 -13.56 -2.65 12.95
C TYR A 355 -12.37 -2.29 12.07
N ILE A 356 -12.62 -1.82 10.83
CA ILE A 356 -11.54 -1.52 9.87
C ILE A 356 -10.52 -0.57 10.47
N HIS A 357 -10.96 0.50 11.13
CA HIS A 357 -10.05 1.45 11.76
C HIS A 357 -9.15 0.81 12.83
N GLU A 358 -9.67 -0.09 13.66
CA GLU A 358 -8.86 -0.78 14.66
C GLU A 358 -7.84 -1.73 14.01
N ILE A 359 -8.19 -2.38 12.90
CA ILE A 359 -7.31 -3.28 12.14
C ILE A 359 -6.21 -2.53 11.39
N THR A 360 -6.48 -1.30 10.96
CA THR A 360 -5.60 -0.54 10.07
C THR A 360 -4.85 0.61 10.74
N TRP A 361 -5.29 1.11 11.89
CA TRP A 361 -4.72 2.32 12.52
C TRP A 361 -4.26 2.17 13.97
N GLU A 362 -4.52 1.04 14.64
CA GLU A 362 -4.08 0.86 16.02
C GLU A 362 -2.57 0.99 16.14
N LYS A 363 -2.08 1.64 17.20
CA LYS A 363 -0.64 1.86 17.44
C LYS A 363 -0.21 1.43 18.84
N ASN A 364 -1.17 1.10 19.68
CA ASN A 364 -0.91 0.76 21.07
C ASN A 364 -0.61 -0.74 21.21
N GLU A 365 0.67 -1.08 21.17
CA GLU A 365 1.20 -2.42 21.47
C GLU A 365 0.68 -3.00 22.78
N ALA A 366 0.40 -2.16 23.79
CA ALA A 366 -0.11 -2.63 25.07
C ALA A 366 -1.55 -3.17 25.00
N LYS A 367 -2.26 -2.94 23.88
CA LYS A 367 -3.58 -3.51 23.62
C LYS A 367 -3.51 -4.90 22.99
N VAL A 368 -2.35 -5.35 22.53
CA VAL A 368 -2.21 -6.70 21.97
C VAL A 368 -2.36 -7.71 23.11
N ASP A 369 -3.58 -8.22 23.26
CA ASP A 369 -3.86 -9.32 24.18
C ASP A 369 -3.31 -10.62 23.59
N ARG A 370 -2.30 -11.17 24.27
CA ARG A 370 -1.65 -12.45 23.93
C ARG A 370 -2.21 -13.61 24.75
N ASP A 371 -2.99 -13.32 25.79
CA ASP A 371 -3.47 -14.30 26.76
C ASP A 371 -4.81 -14.88 26.28
N ASN A 372 -4.77 -15.75 25.28
CA ASN A 372 -5.96 -16.49 24.89
C ASN A 372 -6.11 -17.76 25.75
N HIS A 373 -7.22 -17.87 26.48
CA HIS A 373 -7.51 -18.99 27.39
C HIS A 373 -8.09 -20.24 26.70
N ALA A 374 -8.37 -20.17 25.39
CA ALA A 374 -8.83 -21.30 24.59
C ALA A 374 -7.83 -21.56 23.45
N SER A 375 -7.42 -22.83 23.30
CA SER A 375 -6.55 -23.38 22.25
C SER A 375 -6.51 -22.54 20.96
N PRO A 376 -5.33 -22.15 20.43
CA PRO A 376 -4.03 -22.84 20.46
C PRO A 376 -3.22 -22.73 21.77
N SER A 377 -2.21 -23.58 21.92
CA SER A 377 -1.30 -23.63 23.08
C SER A 377 -0.44 -22.36 23.21
N SER A 378 -0.20 -21.66 22.10
CA SER A 378 0.42 -20.35 22.04
C SER A 378 -0.01 -19.59 20.78
N ILE A 379 -0.13 -18.27 20.90
CA ILE A 379 -0.36 -17.36 19.78
C ILE A 379 0.84 -16.43 19.66
N MET A 380 1.40 -16.34 18.45
CA MET A 380 2.38 -15.32 18.09
C MET A 380 1.69 -14.30 17.17
N THR A 381 1.92 -13.02 17.39
CA THR A 381 1.40 -11.93 16.54
C THR A 381 2.54 -11.25 15.79
N VAL A 382 2.34 -10.99 14.51
CA VAL A 382 3.26 -10.26 13.63
C VAL A 382 2.49 -9.13 12.96
N HIS A 383 3.00 -7.91 13.08
CA HIS A 383 2.40 -6.71 12.48
C HIS A 383 3.48 -5.77 11.95
N GLY A 384 3.07 -4.74 11.19
CA GLY A 384 3.93 -3.78 10.52
C GLY A 384 4.77 -2.92 11.46
#